data_AF-N6YTW5-F1
#
_entry.id   AF-N6YTW5-F1
#
_cell.length_a   1.000
_cell.length_b   1.000
_cell.length_c   1.000
_cell.angle_alpha   90.00
_cell.angle_beta   90.00
_cell.angle_gamma   90.00
#
_symmetry.space_group_name_H-M   'P 1'
#
loop_
_entity.id
_entity.type
_entity.pdbx_description
1 polymer ?
#
loop_
_entity_poly.entity_id
_entity_poly.type
_entity_poly.pdbx_seq_one_letter_code
_entity_poly.pdbx_strand_id
1 'polypeptide(L)'
;MWVDDWAVLARICPPVAAIDPGRGGIVAGVELRHWAAPFPLVEPAGVVIEAFACDIPAEHLHTMARRQPAPVWINLEYLSAEDWVSGCHAMASPHPRLPLVKHFFFPGFDDGSGGLLRERGLLERRTAFHHDRAGRADWFASKGVAPEEGALCVSLFAYGQPDLPGLLRSWAEGPQRMHVFVPEGKVMADVERALGPIRLSAGGSVRMGELGVHVLPFTDQDGYDALLWACDLNFVRGEDSFVRAQWAGVPFVWQIYAQQDDAHFDKLDAFMASYASGLAEREADALARFWRAWNGRGKLADAWPAFAAALPVLRRHAAGWCDALAAQPDLVTRLTRFCSHIKALPG
;
A
#
# COMPACT_ATOMS: atom_id res chain seq x y z
N MET A 1 -14.30 14.65 2.89
CA MET A 1 -13.77 13.79 1.81
C MET A 1 -14.90 13.48 0.84
N TRP A 2 -14.68 13.75 -0.44
CA TRP A 2 -15.64 13.45 -1.51
C TRP A 2 -15.22 12.14 -2.19
N VAL A 3 -16.16 11.20 -2.37
CA VAL A 3 -15.88 9.88 -2.96
C VAL A 3 -16.96 9.53 -3.97
N ASP A 4 -16.55 9.16 -5.18
CA ASP A 4 -17.40 8.79 -6.31
C ASP A 4 -17.90 7.35 -6.24
N ASP A 5 -17.09 6.42 -5.71
CA ASP A 5 -17.47 5.04 -5.46
C ASP A 5 -17.66 4.75 -3.96
N TRP A 6 -18.90 4.93 -3.49
CA TRP A 6 -19.26 4.68 -2.09
C TRP A 6 -19.17 3.19 -1.71
N ALA A 7 -19.42 2.28 -2.67
CA ALA A 7 -19.37 0.85 -2.42
C ALA A 7 -17.94 0.38 -2.15
N VAL A 8 -16.97 0.93 -2.89
CA VAL A 8 -15.54 0.70 -2.63
C VAL A 8 -15.14 1.25 -1.26
N LEU A 9 -15.57 2.46 -0.90
CA LEU A 9 -15.30 3.04 0.43
C LEU A 9 -15.84 2.18 1.57
N ALA A 10 -17.08 1.66 1.44
CA ALA A 10 -17.70 0.82 2.45
C ALA A 10 -16.95 -0.50 2.72
N ARG A 11 -16.18 -1.00 1.75
CA ARG A 11 -15.35 -2.20 1.92
C ARG A 11 -14.09 -1.95 2.75
N ILE A 12 -13.49 -0.77 2.63
CA ILE A 12 -12.26 -0.38 3.34
C ILE A 12 -12.55 0.32 4.67
N CYS A 13 -13.75 0.91 4.81
CA CYS A 13 -14.22 1.57 6.02
C CYS A 13 -15.61 1.02 6.38
N PRO A 14 -15.69 -0.14 7.08
CA PRO A 14 -16.97 -0.81 7.35
C PRO A 14 -18.08 0.04 7.98
N PRO A 15 -17.81 1.03 8.87
CA PRO A 15 -18.85 1.92 9.39
C PRO A 15 -19.62 2.69 8.29
N VAL A 16 -19.01 2.91 7.12
CA VAL A 16 -19.63 3.61 5.98
C VAL A 16 -20.77 2.80 5.36
N ALA A 17 -20.78 1.48 5.49
CA ALA A 17 -21.84 0.63 4.95
C ALA A 17 -23.23 0.94 5.52
N ALA A 18 -23.30 1.53 6.72
CA ALA A 18 -24.54 1.94 7.37
C ALA A 18 -24.96 3.39 7.03
N ILE A 19 -24.16 4.13 6.26
CA ILE A 19 -24.40 5.54 5.92
C ILE A 19 -25.05 5.63 4.55
N ASP A 20 -26.15 6.39 4.46
CA ASP A 20 -26.78 6.77 3.19
C ASP A 20 -25.83 7.67 2.38
N PRO A 21 -25.36 7.22 1.18
CA PRO A 21 -24.46 8.02 0.34
C PRO A 21 -25.03 9.40 -0.01
N GLY A 22 -26.35 9.51 -0.17
CA GLY A 22 -27.02 10.75 -0.54
C GLY A 22 -26.98 11.81 0.56
N ARG A 23 -26.80 11.41 1.82
CA ARG A 23 -26.69 12.30 2.98
C ARG A 23 -25.25 12.48 3.43
N GLY A 24 -24.40 11.49 3.20
CA GLY A 24 -23.07 11.44 3.79
C GLY A 24 -23.12 11.24 5.30
N GLY A 25 -21.96 11.31 5.95
CA GLY A 25 -21.85 11.13 7.40
C GLY A 25 -20.44 11.34 7.91
N ILE A 26 -20.28 11.34 9.24
CA ILE A 26 -18.97 11.52 9.88
C ILE A 26 -18.47 10.18 10.38
N VAL A 27 -17.27 9.80 9.95
CA VAL A 27 -16.56 8.60 10.44
C VAL A 27 -15.15 9.03 10.86
N ALA A 28 -14.74 8.66 12.07
CA ALA A 28 -13.43 9.01 12.64
C ALA A 28 -13.09 10.52 12.54
N GLY A 29 -14.10 11.38 12.66
CA GLY A 29 -13.94 12.84 12.55
C GLY A 29 -13.83 13.38 11.11
N VAL A 30 -13.90 12.52 10.09
CA VAL A 30 -13.92 12.92 8.68
C VAL A 30 -15.36 12.95 8.18
N GLU A 31 -15.78 14.10 7.68
CA GLU A 31 -17.05 14.21 6.96
C GLU A 31 -16.92 13.60 5.56
N LEU A 32 -17.68 12.53 5.31
CA LEU A 32 -17.74 11.79 4.06
C LEU A 32 -18.94 12.25 3.26
N ARG A 33 -18.74 12.56 1.98
CA ARG A 33 -19.79 12.97 1.04
C ARG A 33 -19.64 12.22 -0.27
N HIS A 34 -20.77 11.85 -0.87
CA HIS A 34 -20.78 11.22 -2.18
C HIS A 34 -20.53 12.27 -3.27
N TRP A 35 -19.58 11.98 -4.16
CA TRP A 35 -19.28 12.80 -5.33
C TRP A 35 -20.28 12.46 -6.43
N ALA A 36 -21.40 13.18 -6.44
CA ALA A 36 -22.44 13.00 -7.44
C ALA A 36 -22.23 13.85 -8.70
N ALA A 37 -22.88 13.47 -9.80
CA ALA A 37 -23.05 14.29 -11.00
C ALA A 37 -24.56 14.61 -11.18
N PRO A 38 -24.98 15.88 -11.18
CA PRO A 38 -24.15 17.08 -11.02
C PRO A 38 -23.56 17.23 -9.61
N PHE A 39 -22.38 17.84 -9.51
CA PHE A 39 -21.73 18.10 -8.23
C PHE A 39 -22.50 19.17 -7.43
N PRO A 40 -22.75 18.97 -6.12
CA PRO A 40 -23.52 19.91 -5.32
C PRO A 40 -22.76 21.23 -5.14
N LEU A 41 -23.50 22.34 -5.08
CA LEU A 41 -22.92 23.64 -4.76
C LEU A 41 -22.53 23.67 -3.27
N VAL A 42 -21.23 23.75 -3.00
CA VAL A 42 -20.66 23.76 -1.65
C VAL A 42 -19.55 24.79 -1.53
N GLU A 43 -19.40 25.38 -0.36
CA GLU A 43 -18.30 26.29 -0.06
C GLU A 43 -16.95 25.54 -0.03
N PRO A 44 -15.93 26.01 -0.76
CA PRO A 44 -14.60 25.42 -0.73
C PRO A 44 -13.92 25.57 0.64
N ALA A 45 -13.26 24.50 1.07
CA ALA A 45 -12.39 24.54 2.24
C ALA A 45 -11.17 25.44 1.99
N GLY A 46 -10.47 25.83 3.06
CA GLY A 46 -9.24 26.64 2.95
C GLY A 46 -8.04 25.90 2.32
N VAL A 47 -8.14 24.58 2.18
CA VAL A 47 -7.22 23.72 1.44
C VAL A 47 -8.09 22.74 0.64
N VAL A 48 -7.80 22.59 -0.65
CA VAL A 48 -8.45 21.64 -1.54
C VAL A 48 -7.38 20.69 -2.06
N ILE A 49 -7.56 19.40 -1.79
CA ILE A 49 -6.66 18.33 -2.25
C ILE A 49 -7.36 17.61 -3.39
N GLU A 50 -6.80 17.74 -4.58
CA GLU A 50 -7.08 16.93 -5.75
C GLU A 50 -6.23 15.66 -5.65
N ALA A 51 -6.85 14.50 -5.49
CA ALA A 51 -6.11 13.24 -5.38
C ALA A 51 -5.99 12.58 -6.75
N PHE A 52 -4.75 12.28 -7.15
CA PHE A 52 -4.42 11.53 -8.37
C PHE A 52 -4.92 12.19 -9.66
N ALA A 53 -4.81 13.52 -9.71
CA ALA A 53 -5.30 14.33 -10.84
C ALA A 53 -6.78 14.10 -11.18
N CYS A 54 -7.63 13.89 -10.17
CA CYS A 54 -9.07 13.77 -10.40
C CYS A 54 -9.65 15.10 -10.93
N ASP A 55 -10.59 14.99 -11.87
CA ASP A 55 -11.18 16.18 -12.50
C ASP A 55 -12.08 16.93 -11.52
N ILE A 56 -11.56 18.00 -10.90
CA ILE A 56 -12.37 18.88 -10.03
C ILE A 56 -13.50 19.49 -10.86
N PRO A 57 -14.77 19.45 -10.40
CA PRO A 57 -15.90 19.98 -11.15
C PRO A 57 -15.72 21.48 -11.41
N ALA A 58 -16.00 21.92 -12.65
CA ALA A 58 -15.79 23.30 -13.06
C ALA A 58 -16.50 24.31 -12.14
N GLU A 59 -17.72 24.02 -11.68
CA GLU A 59 -18.46 24.87 -10.75
C GLU A 59 -17.73 25.04 -9.40
N HIS A 60 -17.05 23.99 -8.93
CA HIS A 60 -16.26 24.07 -7.70
C HIS A 60 -15.01 24.91 -7.91
N LEU A 61 -14.31 24.78 -9.05
CA LEU A 61 -13.17 25.63 -9.42
C LEU A 61 -13.54 27.12 -9.47
N HIS A 62 -14.68 27.46 -10.08
CA HIS A 62 -15.16 28.85 -10.10
C HIS A 62 -15.49 29.36 -8.69
N THR A 63 -16.02 28.50 -7.82
CA THR A 63 -16.28 28.85 -6.42
C THR A 63 -14.99 29.05 -5.62
N MET A 64 -13.98 28.20 -5.84
CA MET A 64 -12.63 28.36 -5.29
C MET A 64 -12.02 29.70 -5.70
N ALA A 65 -12.14 30.09 -6.97
CA ALA A 65 -11.59 31.33 -7.51
C ALA A 65 -12.26 32.61 -6.95
N ARG A 66 -13.51 32.52 -6.47
CA ARG A 66 -14.24 33.65 -5.86
C ARG A 66 -13.97 33.81 -4.36
N ARG A 67 -13.42 32.78 -3.70
CA ARG A 67 -13.16 32.78 -2.26
C ARG A 67 -12.00 33.73 -1.93
N GLN A 68 -12.12 34.48 -0.83
CA GLN A 68 -11.01 35.27 -0.28
C GLN A 68 -10.73 34.90 1.18
N PRO A 69 -9.49 34.49 1.52
CA PRO A 69 -8.38 34.20 0.60
C PRO A 69 -8.68 33.00 -0.31
N ALA A 70 -8.01 32.91 -1.46
CA ALA A 70 -8.11 31.72 -2.32
C ALA A 70 -7.67 30.46 -1.55
N PRO A 71 -8.26 29.29 -1.82
CA PRO A 71 -7.84 28.05 -1.16
C PRO A 71 -6.46 27.62 -1.65
N VAL A 72 -5.69 26.97 -0.77
CA VAL A 72 -4.48 26.26 -1.20
C VAL A 72 -4.91 25.03 -1.99
N TRP A 73 -4.59 24.99 -3.28
CA TRP A 73 -4.89 23.86 -4.15
C TRP A 73 -3.67 22.95 -4.29
N ILE A 74 -3.83 21.71 -3.83
CA ILE A 74 -2.81 20.66 -3.87
C ILE A 74 -3.24 19.58 -4.87
N ASN A 75 -2.33 19.17 -5.75
CA ASN A 75 -2.42 17.90 -6.46
C ASN A 75 -1.63 16.86 -5.68
N LEU A 76 -2.30 15.93 -5.02
CA LEU A 76 -1.65 14.78 -4.41
C LEU A 76 -1.43 13.74 -5.50
N GLU A 77 -0.17 13.52 -5.85
CA GLU A 77 0.23 12.58 -6.90
C GLU A 77 0.43 11.17 -6.34
N TYR A 78 0.55 10.18 -7.23
CA TYR A 78 0.96 8.83 -6.84
C TYR A 78 2.38 8.83 -6.27
N LEU A 79 2.63 7.93 -5.33
CA LEU A 79 3.95 7.63 -4.79
C LEU A 79 4.90 7.20 -5.92
N SER A 80 6.11 7.77 -5.97
CA SER A 80 7.17 7.23 -6.83
C SER A 80 8.54 7.31 -6.16
N ALA A 81 9.45 6.43 -6.60
CA ALA A 81 10.85 6.39 -6.20
C ALA A 81 11.79 6.91 -7.29
N GLU A 82 11.25 7.43 -8.38
CA GLU A 82 12.04 7.92 -9.52
C GLU A 82 12.67 9.29 -9.20
N ASP A 83 13.91 9.51 -9.66
CA ASP A 83 14.71 10.69 -9.30
C ASP A 83 14.06 12.04 -9.65
N TRP A 84 13.22 12.08 -10.69
CA TRP A 84 12.54 13.29 -11.15
C TRP A 84 11.51 13.82 -10.15
N VAL A 85 11.02 12.97 -9.23
CA VAL A 85 10.02 13.34 -8.22
C VAL A 85 10.48 14.54 -7.40
N SER A 86 11.74 14.54 -6.96
CA SER A 86 12.33 15.61 -6.16
C SER A 86 12.33 16.98 -6.89
N GLY A 87 12.48 16.97 -8.22
CA GLY A 87 12.44 18.17 -9.05
C GLY A 87 11.02 18.70 -9.31
N CYS A 88 10.00 17.84 -9.19
CA CYS A 88 8.60 18.18 -9.44
C CYS A 88 7.80 18.43 -8.15
N HIS A 89 8.28 17.95 -7.01
CA HIS A 89 7.64 18.16 -5.72
C HIS A 89 7.56 19.66 -5.37
N ALA A 90 6.40 20.07 -4.84
CA ALA A 90 6.06 21.45 -4.47
C ALA A 90 6.03 22.47 -5.63
N MET A 91 6.16 22.04 -6.90
CA MET A 91 6.06 22.95 -8.04
C MET A 91 4.68 23.61 -8.14
N ALA A 92 4.68 24.92 -8.39
CA ALA A 92 3.48 25.71 -8.64
C ALA A 92 3.10 25.69 -10.14
N SER A 93 1.81 25.55 -10.41
CA SER A 93 1.21 25.56 -11.75
C SER A 93 0.01 26.53 -11.74
N PRO A 94 0.20 27.77 -12.20
CA PRO A 94 -0.90 28.73 -12.35
C PRO A 94 -1.98 28.18 -13.28
N HIS A 95 -3.22 28.25 -12.82
CA HIS A 95 -4.35 27.83 -13.64
C HIS A 95 -4.49 28.79 -14.85
N PRO A 96 -4.73 28.29 -16.07
CA PRO A 96 -4.62 29.08 -17.30
C PRO A 96 -5.63 30.24 -17.45
N ARG A 97 -6.69 30.26 -16.64
CA ARG A 97 -7.82 31.21 -16.77
C ARG A 97 -8.28 31.81 -15.43
N LEU A 98 -8.49 30.97 -14.43
CA LEU A 98 -8.84 31.37 -13.06
C LEU A 98 -7.61 31.82 -12.25
N PRO A 99 -7.77 32.75 -11.29
CA PRO A 99 -6.72 33.20 -10.37
C PRO A 99 -6.46 32.15 -9.27
N LEU A 100 -6.08 30.95 -9.69
CA LEU A 100 -5.78 29.81 -8.82
C LEU A 100 -4.39 29.28 -9.17
N VAL A 101 -3.67 28.77 -8.17
CA VAL A 101 -2.38 28.11 -8.36
C VAL A 101 -2.48 26.70 -7.78
N LYS A 102 -2.27 25.70 -8.64
CA LYS A 102 -2.20 24.29 -8.27
C LYS A 102 -0.76 23.96 -7.88
N HIS A 103 -0.55 23.25 -6.77
CA HIS A 103 0.78 22.81 -6.35
C HIS A 103 0.88 21.30 -6.39
N PHE A 104 1.89 20.78 -7.07
CA PHE A 104 2.13 19.34 -7.12
C PHE A 104 2.76 18.84 -5.83
N PHE A 105 2.20 17.79 -5.25
CA PHE A 105 2.68 17.18 -4.01
C PHE A 105 2.88 15.69 -4.25
N PHE A 106 4.12 15.31 -4.59
CA PHE A 106 4.52 13.94 -4.84
C PHE A 106 4.99 13.24 -3.56
N PRO A 107 4.35 12.16 -3.11
CA PRO A 107 4.91 11.25 -2.10
C PRO A 107 6.17 10.56 -2.64
N GLY A 108 7.11 10.24 -1.74
CA GLY A 108 8.38 9.60 -2.11
C GLY A 108 9.18 9.14 -0.89
N PHE A 109 10.36 8.59 -1.15
CA PHE A 109 11.21 7.93 -0.14
C PHE A 109 12.37 8.79 0.36
N ASP A 110 12.70 9.85 -0.37
CA ASP A 110 13.78 10.77 -0.05
C ASP A 110 13.27 12.11 0.54
N ASP A 111 14.22 12.90 1.03
CA ASP A 111 13.96 14.18 1.67
C ASP A 111 13.42 15.27 0.73
N GLY A 112 13.66 15.16 -0.58
CA GLY A 112 13.14 16.06 -1.61
C GLY A 112 11.68 15.79 -1.97
N SER A 113 11.09 14.72 -1.44
CA SER A 113 9.71 14.34 -1.68
C SER A 113 8.75 14.77 -0.57
N GLY A 114 7.46 14.50 -0.80
CA GLY A 114 6.37 14.70 0.13
C GLY A 114 6.32 13.68 1.27
N GLY A 115 7.25 12.72 1.33
CA GLY A 115 7.30 11.67 2.34
C GLY A 115 6.18 10.63 2.18
N LEU A 116 5.99 9.82 3.23
CA LEU A 116 5.05 8.70 3.24
C LEU A 116 4.00 8.86 4.35
N LEU A 117 2.79 8.36 4.11
CA LEU A 117 1.76 8.29 5.15
C LEU A 117 2.23 7.36 6.29
N ARG A 118 2.22 7.90 7.51
CA ARG A 118 2.54 7.17 8.74
C ARG A 118 1.76 7.77 9.90
N GLU A 119 0.87 6.98 10.50
CA GLU A 119 0.07 7.45 11.63
C GLU A 119 0.94 7.64 12.87
N ARG A 120 0.57 8.62 13.70
CA ARG A 120 1.16 8.75 15.03
C ARG A 120 0.89 7.47 15.83
N GLY A 121 1.92 6.95 16.50
CA GLY A 121 1.78 5.73 17.29
C GLY A 121 1.87 4.42 16.48
N LEU A 122 1.97 4.47 15.15
CA LEU A 122 1.97 3.27 14.32
C LEU A 122 3.12 2.33 14.67
N LEU A 123 4.34 2.88 14.71
CA LEU A 123 5.55 2.10 14.94
C LEU A 123 5.61 1.57 16.37
N GLU A 124 5.09 2.33 17.33
CA GLU A 124 4.95 1.93 18.74
C GLU A 124 3.98 0.74 18.88
N ARG A 125 2.81 0.79 18.23
CA ARG A 125 1.84 -0.32 18.22
C ARG A 125 2.41 -1.57 17.57
N ARG A 126 3.07 -1.41 16.42
CA ARG A 126 3.76 -2.51 15.73
C ARG A 126 4.86 -3.12 16.59
N THR A 127 5.71 -2.29 17.21
CA THR A 127 6.78 -2.78 18.09
C THR A 127 6.21 -3.52 19.30
N ALA A 128 5.12 -3.04 19.89
CA ALA A 128 4.42 -3.75 20.95
C ALA A 128 3.88 -5.12 20.47
N PHE A 129 3.30 -5.17 19.27
CA PHE A 129 2.83 -6.42 18.66
C PHE A 129 3.97 -7.44 18.45
N HIS A 130 5.13 -6.99 17.93
CA HIS A 130 6.28 -7.86 17.68
C HIS A 130 6.93 -8.41 18.97
N HIS A 131 6.92 -7.62 20.06
CA HIS A 131 7.46 -8.04 21.35
C HIS A 131 6.52 -8.94 22.14
N ASP A 132 5.22 -8.89 21.86
CA ASP A 132 4.24 -9.78 22.46
C ASP A 132 4.20 -11.13 21.72
N ARG A 133 5.05 -12.06 22.16
CA ARG A 133 5.06 -13.43 21.61
C ARG A 133 3.72 -14.14 21.77
N ALA A 134 2.96 -13.84 22.83
CA ALA A 134 1.61 -14.35 22.98
C ALA A 134 0.68 -13.70 21.94
N GLY A 135 0.78 -12.38 21.75
CA GLY A 135 0.01 -11.63 20.75
C GLY A 135 0.12 -12.16 19.32
N ARG A 136 1.33 -12.51 18.84
CA ARG A 136 1.49 -13.14 17.51
C ARG A 136 0.83 -14.52 17.44
N ALA A 137 1.02 -15.35 18.47
CA ALA A 137 0.42 -16.68 18.53
C ALA A 137 -1.12 -16.62 18.64
N ASP A 138 -1.64 -15.70 19.46
CA ASP A 138 -3.06 -15.43 19.64
C ASP A 138 -3.70 -14.90 18.37
N TRP A 139 -2.98 -14.07 17.60
CA TRP A 139 -3.44 -13.62 16.30
C TRP A 139 -3.63 -14.81 15.35
N PHE A 140 -2.65 -15.71 15.23
CA PHE A 140 -2.80 -16.90 14.41
C PHE A 140 -3.89 -17.84 14.92
N ALA A 141 -3.99 -18.04 16.23
CA ALA A 141 -5.03 -18.84 16.86
C ALA A 141 -6.43 -18.28 16.56
N SER A 142 -6.59 -16.95 16.52
CA SER A 142 -7.84 -16.29 16.11
C SER A 142 -8.23 -16.59 14.65
N LYS A 143 -7.27 -17.01 13.83
CA LYS A 143 -7.49 -17.48 12.44
C LYS A 143 -7.60 -19.00 12.35
N GLY A 144 -7.60 -19.72 13.47
CA GLY A 144 -7.65 -21.18 13.52
C GLY A 144 -6.33 -21.85 13.12
N VAL A 145 -5.20 -21.14 13.20
CA VAL A 145 -3.89 -21.64 12.80
C VAL A 145 -2.93 -21.62 13.98
N ALA A 146 -2.16 -22.69 14.16
CA ALA A 146 -1.03 -22.74 15.07
C ALA A 146 0.22 -23.12 14.26
N PRO A 147 0.95 -22.13 13.70
CA PRO A 147 2.13 -22.42 12.88
C PRO A 147 3.18 -23.18 13.69
N GLU A 148 3.77 -24.21 13.08
CA GLU A 148 4.84 -24.97 13.72
C GLU A 148 6.11 -24.11 13.91
N GLU A 149 6.96 -24.47 14.86
CA GLU A 149 8.23 -23.76 15.06
C GLU A 149 9.09 -23.80 13.78
N GLY A 150 9.53 -22.63 13.32
CA GLY A 150 10.30 -22.49 12.08
C GLY A 150 9.47 -22.43 10.80
N ALA A 151 8.14 -22.57 10.87
CA ALA A 151 7.27 -22.38 9.71
C ALA A 151 7.32 -20.93 9.21
N LEU A 152 7.34 -20.74 7.89
CA LEU A 152 7.28 -19.42 7.27
C LEU A 152 5.83 -18.98 7.11
N CYS A 153 5.44 -17.89 7.77
CA CYS A 153 4.12 -17.29 7.61
C CYS A 153 4.16 -16.19 6.55
N VAL A 154 3.30 -16.29 5.55
CA VAL A 154 3.29 -15.42 4.38
C VAL A 154 1.92 -14.81 4.19
N SER A 155 1.81 -13.49 4.01
CA SER A 155 0.57 -12.88 3.53
C SER A 155 0.59 -12.77 2.00
N LEU A 156 -0.55 -13.00 1.36
CA LEU A 156 -0.69 -12.95 -0.10
C LEU A 156 -1.83 -12.02 -0.52
N PHE A 157 -1.50 -10.75 -0.75
CA PHE A 157 -2.42 -9.74 -1.28
C PHE A 157 -1.93 -9.21 -2.63
N ALA A 158 -2.46 -9.80 -3.69
CA ALA A 158 -2.00 -9.57 -5.06
C ALA A 158 -3.15 -9.34 -6.04
N TYR A 159 -2.85 -8.77 -7.21
CA TYR A 159 -3.67 -8.86 -8.42
C TYR A 159 -3.66 -10.32 -8.95
N GLY A 160 -4.05 -10.52 -10.21
CA GLY A 160 -3.84 -11.82 -10.85
C GLY A 160 -2.34 -12.11 -10.98
N GLN A 161 -1.96 -13.37 -10.78
CA GLN A 161 -0.60 -13.86 -10.95
C GLN A 161 -0.62 -15.23 -11.66
N PRO A 162 -0.48 -15.25 -13.00
CA PRO A 162 -0.49 -16.47 -13.81
C PRO A 162 0.47 -17.57 -13.37
N ASP A 163 1.65 -17.20 -12.84
CA ASP A 163 2.71 -18.12 -12.44
C ASP A 163 2.59 -18.60 -10.98
N LEU A 164 1.60 -18.10 -10.23
CA LEU A 164 1.38 -18.47 -8.83
C LEU A 164 1.25 -19.99 -8.61
N PRO A 165 0.57 -20.78 -9.46
CA PRO A 165 0.50 -22.22 -9.28
C PRO A 165 1.86 -22.92 -9.26
N GLY A 166 2.83 -22.43 -10.05
CA GLY A 166 4.19 -22.97 -10.05
C GLY A 166 4.91 -22.69 -8.74
N LEU A 167 4.75 -21.47 -8.20
CA LEU A 167 5.32 -21.08 -6.91
C LEU A 167 4.70 -21.87 -5.75
N LEU A 168 3.37 -21.99 -5.70
CA LEU A 168 2.69 -22.74 -4.64
C LEU A 168 3.06 -24.24 -4.67
N ARG A 169 3.27 -24.82 -5.85
CA ARG A 169 3.81 -26.19 -5.96
C ARG A 169 5.22 -26.28 -5.40
N SER A 170 6.10 -25.33 -5.73
CA SER A 170 7.45 -25.28 -5.16
C SER A 170 7.45 -25.15 -3.63
N TRP A 171 6.47 -24.46 -3.04
CA TRP A 171 6.31 -24.37 -1.60
C TRP A 171 5.75 -25.67 -0.99
N ALA A 172 4.79 -26.30 -1.66
CA ALA A 172 4.20 -27.57 -1.22
C ALA A 172 5.22 -28.73 -1.21
N GLU A 173 6.15 -28.74 -2.17
CA GLU A 173 7.20 -29.76 -2.32
C GLU A 173 8.53 -29.35 -1.64
N GLY A 174 8.61 -28.13 -1.11
CA GLY A 174 9.80 -27.56 -0.52
C GLY A 174 10.14 -28.15 0.86
N PRO A 175 11.38 -27.92 1.35
CA PRO A 175 11.83 -28.47 2.63
C PRO A 175 11.33 -27.68 3.85
N GLN A 176 10.74 -26.51 3.64
CA GLN A 176 10.30 -25.61 4.71
C GLN A 176 8.77 -25.59 4.78
N ARG A 177 8.26 -25.77 6.00
CA ARG A 177 6.84 -25.61 6.32
C ARG A 177 6.38 -24.17 6.06
N MET A 178 5.27 -23.98 5.33
CA MET A 178 4.77 -22.65 4.97
C MET A 178 3.26 -22.50 5.24
N HIS A 179 2.87 -21.35 5.79
CA HIS A 179 1.47 -20.93 5.93
C HIS A 179 1.24 -19.67 5.12
N VAL A 180 0.36 -19.74 4.11
CA VAL A 180 0.00 -18.60 3.26
C VAL A 180 -1.41 -18.14 3.63
N PHE A 181 -1.51 -16.89 4.09
CA PHE A 181 -2.73 -16.22 4.46
C PHE A 181 -3.19 -15.32 3.32
N VAL A 182 -4.35 -15.62 2.74
CA VAL A 182 -4.87 -14.96 1.54
C VAL A 182 -6.15 -14.20 1.89
N PRO A 183 -6.10 -12.87 2.07
CA PRO A 183 -7.32 -12.07 2.11
C PRO A 183 -8.14 -12.25 0.82
N GLU A 184 -9.46 -12.42 0.95
CA GLU A 184 -10.35 -12.53 -0.21
C GLU A 184 -10.14 -11.36 -1.18
N GLY A 185 -9.93 -11.69 -2.45
CA GLY A 185 -9.59 -10.70 -3.46
C GLY A 185 -9.20 -11.28 -4.80
N LYS A 186 -8.57 -10.44 -5.63
CA LYS A 186 -8.31 -10.75 -7.05
C LYS A 186 -7.41 -11.97 -7.27
N VAL A 187 -6.46 -12.23 -6.37
CA VAL A 187 -5.54 -13.37 -6.47
C VAL A 187 -6.22 -14.73 -6.24
N MET A 188 -7.43 -14.76 -5.68
CA MET A 188 -8.12 -16.01 -5.33
C MET A 188 -8.32 -16.93 -6.53
N ALA A 189 -8.57 -16.39 -7.73
CA ALA A 189 -8.72 -17.20 -8.93
C ALA A 189 -7.44 -18.01 -9.26
N ASP A 190 -6.26 -17.43 -9.01
CA ASP A 190 -4.98 -18.09 -9.26
C ASP A 190 -4.59 -19.05 -8.13
N VAL A 191 -4.99 -18.73 -6.89
CA VAL A 191 -4.91 -19.67 -5.77
C VAL A 191 -5.75 -20.91 -6.06
N GLU A 192 -7.03 -20.76 -6.41
CA GLU A 192 -7.91 -21.88 -6.73
C GLU A 192 -7.40 -22.71 -7.91
N ARG A 193 -6.84 -22.06 -8.94
CA ARG A 193 -6.20 -22.75 -10.07
C ARG A 193 -5.02 -23.62 -9.61
N ALA A 194 -4.26 -23.19 -8.60
CA ALA A 194 -3.20 -23.99 -7.99
C ALA A 194 -3.74 -25.14 -7.13
N LEU A 195 -4.85 -24.93 -6.42
CA LEU A 195 -5.50 -25.92 -5.57
C LEU A 195 -6.30 -26.99 -6.35
N GLY A 196 -6.53 -26.77 -7.65
CA GLY A 196 -7.26 -27.71 -8.51
C GLY A 196 -8.77 -27.72 -8.24
N PRO A 197 -9.38 -28.86 -7.86
CA PRO A 197 -10.83 -28.96 -7.65
C PRO A 197 -11.30 -28.31 -6.34
N ILE A 198 -10.39 -27.98 -5.43
CA ILE A 198 -10.72 -27.42 -4.12
C ILE A 198 -11.13 -25.94 -4.29
N ARG A 199 -12.21 -25.55 -3.63
CA ARG A 199 -12.69 -24.17 -3.54
C ARG A 199 -12.67 -23.74 -2.09
N LEU A 200 -12.14 -22.55 -1.82
CA LEU A 200 -12.02 -21.99 -0.48
C LEU A 200 -12.71 -20.63 -0.44
N SER A 201 -13.45 -20.39 0.63
CA SER A 201 -13.99 -19.09 1.02
C SER A 201 -13.34 -18.62 2.31
N ALA A 202 -13.59 -17.38 2.74
CA ALA A 202 -13.15 -16.87 4.04
C ALA A 202 -13.38 -17.88 5.18
N GLY A 203 -12.34 -18.09 5.99
CA GLY A 203 -12.29 -19.08 7.07
C GLY A 203 -11.91 -20.50 6.63
N GLY A 204 -11.90 -20.78 5.33
CA GLY A 204 -11.47 -22.06 4.77
C GLY A 204 -9.95 -22.21 4.73
N SER A 205 -9.47 -23.44 4.90
CA SER A 205 -8.06 -23.77 4.76
C SER A 205 -7.85 -25.12 4.08
N VAL A 206 -6.66 -25.30 3.49
CA VAL A 206 -6.23 -26.57 2.89
C VAL A 206 -4.74 -26.76 3.09
N ARG A 207 -4.29 -28.01 3.20
CA ARG A 207 -2.88 -28.39 3.21
C ARG A 207 -2.51 -29.16 1.94
N MET A 208 -1.38 -28.80 1.35
CA MET A 208 -0.74 -29.48 0.22
C MET A 208 0.73 -29.68 0.57
N GLY A 209 1.14 -30.90 0.94
CA GLY A 209 2.51 -31.17 1.40
C GLY A 209 2.90 -30.25 2.57
N GLU A 210 3.96 -29.46 2.36
CA GLU A 210 4.48 -28.49 3.33
C GLU A 210 3.77 -27.14 3.32
N LEU A 211 2.85 -26.90 2.38
CA LEU A 211 2.09 -25.65 2.26
C LEU A 211 0.70 -25.77 2.89
N GLY A 212 0.38 -24.88 3.83
CA GLY A 212 -1.00 -24.58 4.27
C GLY A 212 -1.49 -23.27 3.66
N VAL A 213 -2.67 -23.26 3.06
CA VAL A 213 -3.32 -22.06 2.52
C VAL A 213 -4.55 -21.75 3.36
N HIS A 214 -4.68 -20.50 3.82
CA HIS A 214 -5.74 -20.04 4.73
C HIS A 214 -6.39 -18.79 4.13
N VAL A 215 -7.69 -18.87 3.81
CA VAL A 215 -8.41 -17.73 3.23
C VAL A 215 -8.99 -16.87 4.34
N LEU A 216 -8.64 -15.59 4.33
CA LEU A 216 -9.09 -14.61 5.31
C LEU A 216 -10.21 -13.74 4.74
N PRO A 217 -11.22 -13.35 5.53
CA PRO A 217 -12.15 -12.32 5.11
C PRO A 217 -11.40 -11.01 4.83
N PHE A 218 -11.92 -10.19 3.91
CA PHE A 218 -11.45 -8.83 3.75
C PHE A 218 -11.64 -8.05 5.07
N THR A 219 -10.68 -7.19 5.42
CA THR A 219 -10.64 -6.50 6.71
C THR A 219 -10.32 -5.02 6.51
N ASP A 220 -10.43 -4.24 7.58
CA ASP A 220 -10.07 -2.82 7.60
C ASP A 220 -8.55 -2.64 7.65
N GLN A 221 -8.10 -1.38 7.66
CA GLN A 221 -6.68 -1.06 7.61
C GLN A 221 -5.91 -1.56 8.83
N ASP A 222 -6.47 -1.43 10.04
CA ASP A 222 -5.84 -1.91 11.27
C ASP A 222 -5.72 -3.45 11.30
N GLY A 223 -6.78 -4.14 10.86
CA GLY A 223 -6.76 -5.60 10.70
C GLY A 223 -5.74 -6.07 9.66
N TYR A 224 -5.55 -5.31 8.59
CA TYR A 224 -4.56 -5.61 7.56
C TYR A 224 -3.13 -5.33 8.04
N ASP A 225 -2.89 -4.24 8.77
CA ASP A 225 -1.60 -3.98 9.41
C ASP A 225 -1.21 -5.11 10.37
N ALA A 226 -2.15 -5.60 11.19
CA ALA A 226 -1.90 -6.73 12.07
C ALA A 226 -1.53 -8.02 11.32
N LEU A 227 -2.14 -8.28 10.16
CA LEU A 227 -1.73 -9.38 9.26
C LEU A 227 -0.28 -9.21 8.80
N LEU A 228 0.08 -7.99 8.35
CA LEU A 228 1.43 -7.70 7.88
C LEU A 228 2.48 -7.85 8.99
N TRP A 229 2.14 -7.48 10.23
CA TRP A 229 3.02 -7.64 11.39
C TRP A 229 3.12 -9.11 11.84
N ALA A 230 2.08 -9.91 11.66
CA ALA A 230 2.10 -11.32 12.05
C ALA A 230 2.95 -12.20 11.11
N CYS A 231 3.06 -11.81 9.82
CA CYS A 231 3.74 -12.58 8.79
C CYS A 231 5.25 -12.28 8.70
N ASP A 232 6.01 -13.29 8.26
CA ASP A 232 7.46 -13.22 8.05
C ASP A 232 7.84 -12.71 6.65
N LEU A 233 6.90 -12.76 5.70
CA LEU A 233 7.01 -12.27 4.33
C LEU A 233 5.65 -11.78 3.84
N ASN A 234 5.58 -10.59 3.26
CA ASN A 234 4.31 -10.02 2.78
C ASN A 234 4.32 -9.78 1.28
N PHE A 235 3.45 -10.47 0.53
CA PHE A 235 3.17 -10.10 -0.85
C PHE A 235 2.05 -9.06 -0.86
N VAL A 236 2.38 -7.88 -1.39
CA VAL A 236 1.52 -6.70 -1.40
C VAL A 236 1.45 -6.09 -2.79
N ARG A 237 0.57 -5.10 -2.99
CA ARG A 237 0.32 -4.53 -4.31
C ARG A 237 -0.08 -3.07 -4.28
N GLY A 238 -0.09 -2.43 -5.46
CA GLY A 238 -0.55 -1.05 -5.58
C GLY A 238 0.30 -0.11 -4.74
N GLU A 239 -0.32 0.87 -4.08
CA GLU A 239 0.41 1.91 -3.34
C GLU A 239 0.29 1.76 -1.82
N ASP A 240 -0.93 1.77 -1.26
CA ASP A 240 -1.10 1.77 0.20
C ASP A 240 -0.52 0.52 0.87
N SER A 241 -0.93 -0.68 0.45
CA SER A 241 -0.40 -1.93 1.05
C SER A 241 1.12 -2.09 0.87
N PHE A 242 1.69 -1.47 -0.17
CA PHE A 242 3.12 -1.41 -0.39
C PHE A 242 3.84 -0.51 0.63
N VAL A 243 3.25 0.63 1.00
CA VAL A 243 3.75 1.46 2.11
C VAL A 243 3.54 0.77 3.46
N ARG A 244 2.37 0.15 3.69
CA ARG A 244 2.08 -0.57 4.95
C ARG A 244 3.07 -1.72 5.20
N ALA A 245 3.44 -2.47 4.16
CA ALA A 245 4.42 -3.55 4.27
C ALA A 245 5.81 -3.05 4.68
N GLN A 246 6.21 -1.85 4.25
CA GLN A 246 7.46 -1.23 4.67
C GLN A 246 7.41 -0.84 6.15
N TRP A 247 6.27 -0.32 6.62
CA TRP A 247 6.09 -0.02 8.05
C TRP A 247 6.06 -1.27 8.93
N ALA A 248 5.63 -2.42 8.41
CA ALA A 248 5.71 -3.69 9.13
C ALA A 248 7.14 -4.10 9.51
N GLY A 249 8.17 -3.59 8.80
CA GLY A 249 9.58 -3.83 9.11
C GLY A 249 10.03 -5.26 8.87
N VAL A 250 9.34 -5.98 7.99
CA VAL A 250 9.62 -7.37 7.61
C VAL A 250 9.75 -7.48 6.09
N PRO A 251 10.37 -8.55 5.54
CA PRO A 251 10.47 -8.75 4.10
C PRO A 251 9.12 -8.67 3.40
N PHE A 252 9.12 -8.12 2.19
CA PHE A 252 7.92 -8.02 1.37
C PHE A 252 8.26 -8.15 -0.12
N VAL A 253 7.23 -8.33 -0.94
CA VAL A 253 7.32 -8.43 -2.40
C VAL A 253 6.20 -7.59 -2.99
N TRP A 254 6.56 -6.69 -3.89
CA TRP A 254 5.60 -5.76 -4.47
C TRP A 254 5.12 -6.22 -5.85
N GLN A 255 3.80 -6.34 -6.01
CA GLN A 255 3.15 -6.35 -7.32
C GLN A 255 2.72 -4.93 -7.69
N ILE A 256 3.49 -4.28 -8.56
CA ILE A 256 3.12 -2.96 -9.05
C ILE A 256 1.92 -3.05 -9.99
N TYR A 257 1.12 -2.00 -10.07
CA TYR A 257 0.01 -1.94 -11.03
C TYR A 257 0.57 -1.85 -12.46
N ALA A 258 0.15 -2.75 -13.34
CA ALA A 258 0.57 -2.73 -14.74
C ALA A 258 0.06 -1.47 -15.45
N GLN A 259 0.97 -0.78 -16.12
CA GLN A 259 0.68 0.42 -16.93
C GLN A 259 0.94 0.15 -18.41
N GLN A 260 0.42 1.04 -19.27
CA GLN A 260 0.68 1.01 -20.72
C GLN A 260 2.18 1.04 -21.00
N ASP A 261 2.58 0.41 -22.11
CA ASP A 261 3.96 0.37 -22.60
C ASP A 261 5.00 -0.11 -21.58
N ASP A 262 4.58 -0.94 -20.62
CA ASP A 262 5.46 -1.48 -19.57
C ASP A 262 6.12 -0.43 -18.67
N ALA A 263 5.63 0.82 -18.65
CA ALA A 263 6.21 1.93 -17.87
C ALA A 263 6.30 1.67 -16.35
N HIS A 264 5.45 0.77 -15.84
CA HIS A 264 5.48 0.34 -14.45
C HIS A 264 6.80 -0.36 -14.05
N PHE A 265 7.57 -0.91 -15.00
CA PHE A 265 8.87 -1.50 -14.70
C PHE A 265 9.92 -0.46 -14.33
N ASP A 266 9.89 0.74 -14.93
CA ASP A 266 10.83 1.81 -14.58
C ASP A 266 10.64 2.23 -13.12
N LYS A 267 9.38 2.36 -12.69
CA LYS A 267 9.02 2.64 -11.30
C LYS A 267 9.41 1.50 -10.35
N LEU A 268 9.24 0.25 -10.77
CA LEU A 268 9.66 -0.92 -10.00
C LEU A 268 11.19 -0.95 -9.83
N ASP A 269 11.95 -0.74 -10.92
CA ASP A 269 13.41 -0.75 -10.92
C ASP A 269 13.97 0.44 -10.12
N ALA A 270 13.38 1.63 -10.24
CA ALA A 270 13.75 2.80 -9.44
C ALA A 270 13.60 2.53 -7.93
N PHE A 271 12.47 1.94 -7.52
CA PHE A 271 12.29 1.56 -6.12
C PHE A 271 13.29 0.48 -5.69
N MET A 272 13.50 -0.56 -6.49
CA MET A 272 14.45 -1.63 -6.14
C MET A 272 15.88 -1.09 -6.01
N ALA A 273 16.29 -0.14 -6.84
CA ALA A 273 17.61 0.50 -6.75
C ALA A 273 17.79 1.24 -5.41
N SER A 274 16.77 1.99 -4.98
CA SER A 274 16.78 2.68 -3.68
C SER A 274 16.71 1.69 -2.51
N TYR A 275 15.74 0.76 -2.55
CA TYR A 275 15.51 -0.21 -1.49
C TYR A 275 16.69 -1.16 -1.31
N ALA A 276 17.35 -1.62 -2.37
CA ALA A 276 18.47 -2.55 -2.26
C ALA A 276 19.79 -1.89 -1.81
N SER A 277 19.80 -0.56 -1.62
CA SER A 277 20.99 0.15 -1.14
C SER A 277 21.48 -0.40 0.20
N GLY A 278 22.76 -0.77 0.26
CA GLY A 278 23.38 -1.39 1.45
C GLY A 278 23.27 -2.92 1.53
N LEU A 279 22.54 -3.57 0.62
CA LEU A 279 22.60 -5.02 0.46
C LEU A 279 23.88 -5.44 -0.27
N ALA A 280 24.38 -6.64 0.04
CA ALA A 280 25.41 -7.27 -0.77
C ALA A 280 24.82 -7.72 -2.13
N GLU A 281 25.69 -7.80 -3.14
CA GLU A 281 25.30 -8.03 -4.54
C GLU A 281 24.43 -9.28 -4.71
N ARG A 282 24.76 -10.36 -3.99
CA ARG A 282 24.01 -11.63 -4.06
C ARG A 282 22.56 -11.47 -3.60
N GLU A 283 22.33 -10.83 -2.46
CA GLU A 283 20.99 -10.63 -1.90
C GLU A 283 20.19 -9.61 -2.72
N ALA A 284 20.86 -8.56 -3.23
CA ALA A 284 20.25 -7.59 -4.13
C ALA A 284 19.79 -8.23 -5.44
N ASP A 285 20.62 -9.06 -6.07
CA ASP A 285 20.26 -9.81 -7.28
C ASP A 285 19.11 -10.80 -7.03
N ALA A 286 19.15 -11.53 -5.90
CA ALA A 286 18.07 -12.44 -5.53
C ALA A 286 16.72 -11.72 -5.35
N LEU A 287 16.73 -10.55 -4.69
CA LEU A 287 15.55 -9.69 -4.55
C LEU A 287 15.05 -9.21 -5.93
N ALA A 288 15.94 -8.63 -6.73
CA ALA A 288 15.58 -8.04 -8.02
C ALA A 288 15.02 -9.09 -8.99
N ARG A 289 15.65 -10.27 -9.07
CA ARG A 289 15.17 -11.38 -9.92
C ARG A 289 13.78 -11.85 -9.50
N PHE A 290 13.55 -12.03 -8.19
CA PHE A 290 12.27 -12.49 -7.71
C PHE A 290 11.17 -11.46 -7.92
N TRP A 291 11.44 -10.18 -7.65
CA TRP A 291 10.47 -9.09 -7.85
C TRP A 291 10.15 -8.88 -9.33
N ARG A 292 11.13 -8.97 -10.23
CA ARG A 292 10.89 -8.93 -11.69
C ARG A 292 10.06 -10.13 -12.14
N ALA A 293 10.38 -11.35 -11.69
CA ALA A 293 9.58 -12.54 -11.99
C ALA A 293 8.13 -12.40 -11.46
N TRP A 294 7.95 -11.83 -10.26
CA TRP A 294 6.64 -11.54 -9.68
C TRP A 294 5.83 -10.51 -10.45
N ASN A 295 6.48 -9.65 -11.22
CA ASN A 295 5.84 -8.70 -12.12
C ASN A 295 5.86 -9.16 -13.59
N GLY A 296 6.13 -10.45 -13.86
CA GLY A 296 5.98 -11.06 -15.19
C GLY A 296 7.26 -11.18 -16.02
N ARG A 297 8.43 -10.81 -15.47
CA ARG A 297 9.75 -10.94 -16.13
C ARG A 297 10.58 -12.05 -15.48
N GLY A 298 10.24 -13.29 -15.80
CA GLY A 298 10.92 -14.50 -15.32
C GLY A 298 9.94 -15.55 -14.83
N LYS A 299 10.46 -16.63 -14.21
CA LYS A 299 9.64 -17.70 -13.62
C LYS A 299 9.80 -17.69 -12.10
N LEU A 300 8.68 -17.66 -11.40
CA LEU A 300 8.66 -17.58 -9.94
C LEU A 300 9.32 -18.76 -9.24
N ALA A 301 9.03 -19.98 -9.70
CA ALA A 301 9.60 -21.19 -9.10
C ALA A 301 11.13 -21.24 -9.24
N ASP A 302 11.67 -20.72 -10.35
CA ASP A 302 13.11 -20.71 -10.62
C ASP A 302 13.83 -19.64 -9.77
N ALA A 303 13.18 -18.50 -9.52
CA ALA A 303 13.75 -17.40 -8.74
C ALA A 303 13.62 -17.61 -7.21
N TRP A 304 12.63 -18.38 -6.75
CA TRP A 304 12.34 -18.56 -5.33
C TRP A 304 13.51 -19.07 -4.49
N PRO A 305 14.30 -20.10 -4.88
CA PRO A 305 15.35 -20.64 -4.01
C PRO A 305 16.40 -19.60 -3.58
N ALA A 306 16.82 -18.72 -4.50
CA ALA A 306 17.77 -17.66 -4.20
C ALA A 306 17.15 -16.59 -3.27
N PHE A 307 15.89 -16.22 -3.53
CA PHE A 307 15.16 -15.27 -2.70
C PHE A 307 14.92 -15.81 -1.28
N ALA A 308 14.49 -17.07 -1.14
CA ALA A 308 14.30 -17.74 0.14
C ALA A 308 15.59 -17.78 0.96
N ALA A 309 16.73 -18.07 0.33
CA ALA A 309 18.04 -18.05 0.98
C ALA A 309 18.46 -16.64 1.45
N ALA A 310 17.97 -15.58 0.80
CA ALA A 310 18.24 -14.19 1.16
C ALA A 310 17.33 -13.66 2.29
N LEU A 311 16.18 -14.30 2.57
CA LEU A 311 15.19 -13.82 3.55
C LEU A 311 15.77 -13.45 4.93
N PRO A 312 16.70 -14.19 5.54
CA PRO A 312 17.28 -13.80 6.82
C PRO A 312 18.04 -12.46 6.78
N VAL A 313 18.71 -12.15 5.65
CA VAL A 313 19.38 -10.86 5.44
C VAL A 313 18.33 -9.78 5.15
N LEU A 314 17.39 -10.07 4.26
CA LEU A 314 16.31 -9.15 3.89
C LEU A 314 15.45 -8.76 5.10
N ARG A 315 15.32 -9.62 6.11
CA ARG A 315 14.59 -9.29 7.35
C ARG A 315 15.28 -8.19 8.15
N ARG A 316 16.60 -8.26 8.30
CA ARG A 316 17.37 -7.19 8.96
C ARG A 316 17.34 -5.91 8.13
N HIS A 317 17.43 -6.07 6.81
CA HIS A 317 17.37 -4.96 5.87
C HIS A 317 16.03 -4.22 5.92
N ALA A 318 14.90 -4.94 5.91
CA ALA A 318 13.57 -4.36 6.00
C ALA A 318 13.36 -3.55 7.29
N ALA A 319 13.89 -4.03 8.43
CA ALA A 319 13.87 -3.29 9.69
C ALA A 319 14.69 -1.99 9.60
N GLY A 320 15.93 -2.06 9.08
CA GLY A 320 16.77 -0.87 8.91
C GLY A 320 16.19 0.15 7.91
N TRP A 321 15.58 -0.33 6.83
CA TRP A 321 14.84 0.50 5.87
C TRP A 321 13.67 1.22 6.54
N CYS A 322 12.88 0.49 7.34
CA CYS A 322 11.79 1.05 8.11
C CYS A 322 12.26 2.16 9.06
N ASP A 323 13.36 1.93 9.78
CA ASP A 323 13.94 2.92 10.70
C ASP A 323 14.45 4.17 9.96
N ALA A 324 15.06 4.00 8.78
CA ALA A 324 15.51 5.12 7.95
C ALA A 324 14.34 5.98 7.45
N LEU A 325 13.24 5.35 7.01
CA LEU A 325 12.01 6.07 6.66
C LEU A 325 11.35 6.70 7.90
N ALA A 326 11.43 6.04 9.06
CA ALA A 326 10.89 6.54 10.33
C ALA A 326 11.55 7.84 10.80
N ALA A 327 12.85 8.01 10.51
CA ALA A 327 13.60 9.20 10.85
C ALA A 327 13.12 10.46 10.09
N GLN A 328 12.42 10.29 8.97
CA GLN A 328 11.88 11.39 8.19
C GLN A 328 10.49 11.82 8.70
N PRO A 329 10.12 13.11 8.53
CA PRO A 329 8.74 13.56 8.74
C PRO A 329 7.77 12.84 7.82
N ASP A 330 6.62 12.45 8.36
CA ASP A 330 5.52 11.83 7.60
C ASP A 330 4.87 12.81 6.62
N LEU A 331 4.13 12.25 5.67
CA LEU A 331 3.47 13.01 4.60
C LEU A 331 2.52 14.08 5.12
N VAL A 332 1.72 13.77 6.14
CA VAL A 332 0.74 14.73 6.69
C VAL A 332 1.47 15.90 7.37
N THR A 333 2.55 15.62 8.09
CA THR A 333 3.42 16.67 8.65
C THR A 333 4.05 17.55 7.56
N ARG A 334 4.58 16.95 6.48
CA ARG A 334 5.15 17.70 5.35
C ARG A 334 4.09 18.55 4.64
N LEU A 335 2.92 17.96 4.35
CA LEU A 335 1.81 18.62 3.66
C LEU A 335 1.21 19.78 4.48
N THR A 336 1.02 19.59 5.78
CA THR A 336 0.49 20.64 6.66
C THR A 336 1.45 21.83 6.78
N ARG A 337 2.76 21.57 6.89
CA ARG A 337 3.80 22.61 6.85
C ARG A 337 3.79 23.36 5.52
N PHE A 338 3.72 22.64 4.40
CA PHE A 338 3.64 23.23 3.07
C PHE A 338 2.42 24.13 2.90
N CYS A 339 1.22 23.63 3.26
CA CYS A 339 -0.02 24.42 3.21
C CYS A 339 0.04 25.67 4.09
N SER A 340 0.71 25.59 5.25
CA SER A 340 0.86 26.73 6.17
C SER A 340 1.81 27.79 5.60
N HIS A 341 2.89 27.36 4.94
CA HIS A 341 3.83 28.25 4.27
C HIS A 341 3.17 29.03 3.12
N ILE A 342 2.40 28.35 2.26
CA ILE A 342 1.69 29.01 1.14
C ILE A 342 0.71 30.06 1.65
N LYS A 343 -0.06 29.76 2.71
CA LYS A 343 -1.02 30.71 3.29
C LYS A 343 -0.37 31.97 3.87
N ALA A 344 0.91 31.90 4.23
CA ALA A 344 1.64 33.01 4.81
C ALA A 344 2.28 33.94 3.75
N LEU A 345 2.31 33.52 2.47
CA LEU A 345 2.83 34.36 1.39
C LEU A 345 1.84 35.51 1.11
N PRO A 346 2.28 36.78 1.07
CA PRO A 346 1.45 37.88 0.60
C PRO A 346 1.03 37.61 -0.85
N GLY A 347 -0.28 37.67 -1.10
CA GLY A 347 -0.88 37.41 -2.42
C GLY A 347 -0.64 38.50 -3.45
#